data_AF-A0A1G3PP06-F1
#
_entry.id   AF-A0A1G3PP06-F1
#
_cell.length_a   1.000
_cell.length_b   1.000
_cell.length_c   1.000
_cell.angle_alpha   90.00
_cell.angle_beta   90.00
_cell.angle_gamma   90.00
#
_symmetry.space_group_name_H-M   'P 1'
#
loop_
_entity.id
_entity.type
_entity.pdbx_description
1 polymer ?
#
loop_
_entity_poly.entity_id
_entity_poly.type
_entity_poly.pdbx_seq_one_letter_code
_entity_poly.pdbx_strand_id
1 'polypeptide(L)'
;MDWKLMLSTFTLVFLAELGDKTQLTALAASAGSKSPWSVFIGASVALVVSTLIATLVGSALKSVLPEKVIKICAAVLFLIFGGILLYTTLTGKEGLIKKAPSETEWKPGALGRFALTMAIEFEKGSGEDYHALSCSLGNDDACKVFAELASEEESHRQRIEGMIAGYSEEIPAEKKGLPESFPVSHPGGTGKDADTGIHGVIERAMVHEKNAADFYTSLAKHTPLPALSQAFTELAEFETGHLKKLEELKERIFFLSA
;
A
#
# COMPACT_ATOMS: atom_id res chain seq x y z
N MET A 1 -7.91 -40.61 -11.65
CA MET A 1 -7.80 -39.61 -10.57
C MET A 1 -8.59 -40.10 -9.37
N ASP A 2 -7.99 -40.14 -8.18
CA ASP A 2 -8.70 -40.47 -6.95
C ASP A 2 -9.59 -39.30 -6.53
N TRP A 3 -10.84 -39.31 -6.98
CA TRP A 3 -11.82 -38.25 -6.71
C TRP A 3 -12.05 -38.04 -5.20
N LYS A 4 -11.96 -39.13 -4.42
CA LYS A 4 -12.05 -39.10 -2.96
C LYS A 4 -10.92 -38.28 -2.32
N LEU A 5 -9.70 -38.44 -2.81
CA LEU A 5 -8.53 -37.72 -2.31
C LEU A 5 -8.63 -36.23 -2.62
N MET A 6 -9.05 -35.89 -3.84
CA MET A 6 -9.29 -34.50 -4.26
C MET A 6 -10.33 -33.83 -3.37
N LEU A 7 -11.50 -34.45 -3.20
CA LEU A 7 -12.60 -33.85 -2.46
C LEU A 7 -12.26 -33.69 -0.97
N SER A 8 -11.55 -34.65 -0.38
CA SER A 8 -11.10 -34.56 1.02
C SER A 8 -10.07 -33.46 1.23
N THR A 9 -9.09 -33.36 0.31
CA THR A 9 -8.03 -32.34 0.42
C THR A 9 -8.62 -30.95 0.19
N PHE A 10 -9.49 -30.80 -0.82
CA PHE A 10 -10.19 -29.55 -1.10
C PHE A 10 -11.02 -29.11 0.11
N THR A 11 -11.85 -29.99 0.67
CA THR A 11 -12.69 -29.64 1.83
C THR A 11 -11.85 -29.23 3.03
N LEU A 12 -10.75 -29.95 3.31
CA LEU A 12 -9.87 -29.64 4.43
C LEU A 12 -9.20 -28.28 4.28
N VAL A 13 -8.63 -27.99 3.11
CA VAL A 13 -7.97 -26.70 2.83
C VAL A 13 -9.01 -25.58 2.78
N PHE A 14 -10.15 -25.81 2.14
CA PHE A 14 -11.22 -24.82 2.06
C PHE A 14 -11.74 -24.41 3.43
N LEU A 15 -12.01 -25.36 4.34
CA LEU A 15 -12.42 -25.07 5.71
C LEU A 15 -11.31 -24.40 6.52
N ALA A 16 -10.04 -24.81 6.33
CA ALA A 16 -8.91 -24.22 7.06
C ALA A 16 -8.67 -22.75 6.68
N GLU A 17 -8.94 -22.38 5.42
CA GLU A 17 -8.75 -21.04 4.90
C GLU A 17 -10.02 -20.17 5.03
N LEU A 18 -11.17 -20.75 5.34
CA LEU A 18 -12.47 -20.07 5.32
C LEU A 18 -12.53 -18.94 6.35
N GLY A 19 -12.67 -17.70 5.87
CA GLY A 19 -12.74 -16.52 6.74
C GLY A 19 -11.37 -16.04 7.24
N ASP A 20 -10.27 -16.49 6.63
CA ASP A 20 -8.96 -15.93 6.91
C ASP A 20 -8.84 -14.46 6.44
N LYS A 21 -7.93 -13.72 7.08
CA LYS A 21 -7.63 -12.32 6.79
C LYS A 21 -7.26 -12.09 5.33
N THR A 22 -6.63 -13.07 4.68
CA THR A 22 -6.33 -12.99 3.24
C THR A 22 -7.59 -12.95 2.37
N GLN A 23 -8.64 -13.70 2.74
CA GLN A 23 -9.92 -13.69 2.04
C GLN A 23 -10.69 -12.37 2.26
N LEU A 24 -10.65 -11.82 3.46
CA LEU A 24 -11.21 -10.49 3.74
C LEU A 24 -10.49 -9.39 2.96
N THR A 25 -9.17 -9.51 2.80
CA THR A 25 -8.36 -8.59 2.00
C THR A 25 -8.72 -8.68 0.51
N ALA A 26 -8.85 -9.90 -0.03
CA ALA A 26 -9.29 -10.11 -1.41
C ALA A 26 -10.72 -9.59 -1.66
N LEU A 27 -11.63 -9.78 -0.69
CA LEU A 27 -12.99 -9.26 -0.73
C LEU A 27 -13.02 -7.73 -0.74
N ALA A 28 -12.24 -7.09 0.15
CA ALA A 28 -12.11 -5.63 0.20
C ALA A 28 -11.52 -5.05 -1.10
N ALA A 29 -10.45 -5.68 -1.61
CA ALA A 29 -9.85 -5.30 -2.89
C ALA A 29 -10.82 -5.48 -4.07
N SER A 30 -11.66 -6.53 -4.04
CA SER A 30 -12.69 -6.76 -5.06
C SER A 30 -13.81 -5.71 -4.98
N ALA A 31 -14.18 -5.26 -3.78
CA ALA A 31 -15.24 -4.26 -3.58
C ALA A 31 -14.82 -2.86 -4.08
N GLY A 32 -13.52 -2.54 -4.02
CA GLY A 32 -12.97 -1.26 -4.50
C GLY A 32 -12.51 -1.25 -5.97
N SER A 33 -12.50 -2.39 -6.66
CA SER A 33 -12.00 -2.51 -8.03
C SER A 33 -13.08 -2.31 -9.08
N LYS A 34 -12.75 -1.61 -10.18
CA LYS A 34 -13.61 -1.54 -11.39
C LYS A 34 -13.75 -2.90 -12.10
N SER A 35 -12.88 -3.86 -11.79
CA SER A 35 -12.90 -5.23 -12.31
C SER A 35 -12.76 -6.24 -11.16
N PRO A 36 -13.86 -6.70 -10.55
CA PRO A 36 -13.82 -7.70 -9.48
C PRO A 36 -13.27 -9.05 -9.97
N TRP A 37 -13.47 -9.37 -11.26
CA TRP A 37 -12.97 -10.58 -11.88
C TRP A 37 -11.43 -10.64 -11.94
N SER A 38 -10.74 -9.52 -12.17
CA SER A 38 -9.27 -9.53 -12.18
C SER A 38 -8.70 -9.74 -10.78
N VAL A 39 -9.34 -9.19 -9.75
CA VAL A 39 -8.95 -9.42 -8.34
C VAL A 39 -9.16 -10.87 -7.96
N PHE A 40 -10.31 -11.45 -8.33
CA PHE A 40 -10.60 -12.87 -8.09
C PHE A 40 -9.57 -13.79 -8.75
N ILE A 41 -9.23 -13.55 -10.02
CA ILE A 41 -8.23 -14.36 -10.74
C ILE A 41 -6.85 -14.20 -10.10
N GLY A 42 -6.44 -12.98 -9.77
CA GLY A 42 -5.15 -12.71 -9.12
C GLY A 42 -5.03 -13.41 -7.76
N ALA A 43 -6.06 -13.28 -6.91
CA ALA A 43 -6.11 -13.94 -5.61
C ALA A 43 -6.12 -15.48 -5.73
N SER A 44 -6.86 -16.01 -6.71
CA SER A 44 -6.92 -17.45 -6.99
C SER A 44 -5.56 -17.99 -7.43
N VAL A 45 -4.87 -17.29 -8.35
CA VAL A 45 -3.53 -17.68 -8.80
C VAL A 45 -2.52 -17.63 -7.65
N ALA A 46 -2.56 -16.56 -6.84
CA ALA A 46 -1.70 -16.44 -5.67
C ALA A 46 -1.90 -17.59 -4.68
N LEU A 47 -3.15 -17.97 -4.41
CA LEU A 47 -3.49 -19.11 -3.55
C LEU A 47 -2.93 -20.43 -4.11
N VAL A 48 -3.11 -20.68 -5.41
CA VAL A 48 -2.59 -21.88 -6.08
C VAL A 48 -1.07 -21.93 -6.01
N VAL A 49 -0.38 -20.83 -6.32
CA VAL A 49 1.09 -20.74 -6.31
C VAL A 49 1.62 -20.93 -4.88
N SER A 50 1.03 -20.27 -3.90
CA SER A 50 1.42 -20.41 -2.48
C SER A 50 1.25 -21.85 -2.00
N THR A 51 0.11 -22.47 -2.30
CA THR A 51 -0.17 -23.87 -1.95
C THR A 51 0.79 -24.83 -2.65
N LEU A 52 1.12 -24.57 -3.91
CA LEU A 52 2.08 -25.36 -4.67
C LEU A 52 3.48 -25.29 -4.04
N ILE A 53 3.96 -24.09 -3.69
CA ILE A 53 5.25 -23.92 -3.01
C ILE A 53 5.24 -24.65 -1.66
N ALA A 54 4.21 -24.44 -0.84
CA ALA A 54 4.09 -25.08 0.47
C ALA A 54 4.09 -26.62 0.38
N THR A 55 3.35 -27.18 -0.58
CA THR A 55 3.28 -28.63 -0.79
C THR A 55 4.58 -29.22 -1.35
N LEU A 56 5.27 -28.53 -2.26
CA LEU A 56 6.58 -28.94 -2.77
C LEU A 56 7.63 -28.93 -1.65
N VAL A 57 7.71 -27.84 -0.88
CA VAL A 57 8.63 -27.74 0.26
C VAL A 57 8.30 -28.79 1.31
N GLY A 58 7.02 -29.00 1.64
CA GLY A 58 6.60 -30.03 2.58
C GLY A 58 6.92 -31.44 2.10
N SER A 59 6.79 -31.71 0.79
CA SER A 59 7.16 -32.99 0.18
C SER A 59 8.68 -33.22 0.23
N ALA A 60 9.47 -32.21 -0.12
CA ALA A 60 10.93 -32.26 -0.01
C ALA A 60 11.38 -32.43 1.44
N LEU A 61 10.71 -31.80 2.41
CA LEU A 61 11.05 -31.96 3.81
C LEU A 61 10.75 -33.37 4.32
N LYS A 62 9.68 -34.01 3.84
CA LYS A 62 9.36 -35.42 4.15
C LYS A 62 10.37 -36.42 3.58
N SER A 63 11.11 -36.08 2.52
CA SER A 63 12.14 -36.98 1.98
C SER A 63 13.44 -36.95 2.81
N VAL A 64 13.66 -35.88 3.59
CA VAL A 64 14.86 -35.69 4.43
C VAL A 64 14.59 -36.01 5.90
N LEU A 65 13.39 -35.74 6.41
CA LEU A 65 13.03 -35.89 7.82
C LEU A 65 11.96 -36.96 8.05
N PRO A 66 12.05 -37.77 9.13
CA PRO A 66 11.01 -38.72 9.49
C PRO A 66 9.70 -38.00 9.81
N GLU A 67 8.57 -38.54 9.32
CA GLU A 67 7.23 -37.95 9.51
C GLU A 67 6.90 -37.68 10.99
N LYS A 68 7.37 -38.53 11.89
CA LYS A 68 7.19 -38.38 13.34
C LYS A 68 7.85 -37.11 13.88
N VAL A 69 9.02 -36.75 13.37
CA VAL A 69 9.75 -35.53 13.79
C VAL A 69 8.97 -34.29 13.33
N ILE A 70 8.53 -34.27 12.08
CA ILE A 70 7.74 -33.16 11.52
C ILE A 70 6.46 -32.94 12.33
N LYS A 71 5.73 -34.02 12.68
CA LYS A 71 4.51 -33.93 13.50
C LYS A 71 4.79 -33.41 14.92
N ILE A 72 5.86 -33.87 15.57
CA ILE A 72 6.24 -33.39 16.91
C ILE A 72 6.63 -31.91 16.86
N CYS A 73 7.45 -31.51 15.89
CA CYS A 73 7.83 -30.10 15.72
C CYS A 73 6.60 -29.22 15.50
N ALA A 74 5.68 -29.62 14.62
CA ALA A 74 4.44 -28.89 14.38
C ALA A 74 3.59 -28.77 15.66
N ALA A 75 3.41 -29.86 16.41
CA ALA A 75 2.65 -29.85 17.66
C ALA A 75 3.29 -28.94 18.72
N VAL A 76 4.62 -28.98 18.88
CA VAL A 76 5.36 -28.12 19.80
C VAL A 76 5.21 -26.65 19.41
N LEU A 77 5.37 -26.31 18.13
CA LEU A 77 5.16 -24.94 17.64
C LEU A 77 3.73 -24.47 17.91
N PHE A 78 2.74 -25.32 17.65
CA PHE A 78 1.33 -24.97 17.89
C PHE A 78 1.04 -24.71 19.38
N LEU A 79 1.61 -25.52 20.28
CA LEU A 79 1.50 -25.32 21.73
C LEU A 79 2.22 -24.05 22.19
N ILE A 80 3.40 -23.75 21.64
CA ILE A 80 4.14 -22.52 21.97
C ILE A 80 3.32 -21.29 21.55
N PHE A 81 2.91 -21.21 20.27
CA PHE A 81 2.16 -20.06 19.78
C PHE A 81 0.80 -19.93 20.45
N GLY A 82 0.06 -21.04 20.60
CA GLY A 82 -1.21 -21.06 21.30
C GLY A 82 -1.08 -20.67 22.77
N GLY A 83 -0.03 -21.13 23.45
CA GLY A 83 0.28 -20.77 24.83
C GLY A 83 0.66 -19.30 24.98
N ILE A 84 1.48 -18.75 24.08
CA ILE A 84 1.82 -17.32 24.05
C ILE A 84 0.56 -16.48 23.84
N LEU A 85 -0.28 -16.82 22.86
CA LEU A 85 -1.54 -16.12 22.59
C LEU A 85 -2.49 -16.16 23.80
N LEU A 86 -2.66 -17.34 24.39
CA LEU A 86 -3.53 -17.53 25.55
C LEU A 86 -2.99 -16.76 26.77
N TYR A 87 -1.70 -16.86 27.05
CA TYR A 87 -1.06 -16.14 28.16
C TYR A 87 -1.16 -14.63 27.98
N THR A 88 -0.89 -14.11 26.78
CA THR A 88 -0.99 -12.68 26.45
C THR A 88 -2.42 -12.18 26.64
N THR A 89 -3.41 -12.96 26.19
CA THR A 89 -4.84 -12.62 26.33
C THR A 89 -5.31 -12.67 27.77
N LEU A 90 -4.93 -13.69 28.55
CA LEU A 90 -5.40 -13.89 29.93
C LEU A 90 -4.74 -12.95 30.95
N THR A 91 -3.46 -12.62 30.76
CA THR A 91 -2.73 -11.78 31.73
C THR A 91 -2.92 -10.29 31.52
N GLY A 92 -3.63 -9.88 30.45
CA GLY A 92 -3.75 -8.46 30.07
C GLY A 92 -2.39 -7.78 29.85
N LYS A 93 -1.30 -8.55 29.80
CA LYS A 93 0.03 -8.07 29.43
C LYS A 93 0.03 -7.89 27.92
N GLU A 94 -0.56 -6.79 27.49
CA GLU A 94 -0.34 -6.24 26.15
C GLU A 94 1.16 -6.11 25.84
N GLY A 95 2.02 -6.02 26.88
CA GLY A 95 3.47 -5.83 26.78
C GLY A 95 4.34 -7.04 26.44
N LEU A 96 3.81 -8.22 26.09
CA LEU A 96 4.62 -9.27 25.44
C LEU A 96 4.73 -9.07 23.92
N ILE A 97 3.79 -8.33 23.33
CA ILE A 97 4.01 -7.63 22.08
C ILE A 97 4.54 -6.26 22.50
N LYS A 98 5.78 -5.90 22.14
CA LYS A 98 6.29 -4.56 22.42
C LYS A 98 5.24 -3.54 21.95
N LYS A 99 4.72 -2.71 22.87
CA LYS A 99 3.91 -1.55 22.52
C LYS A 99 4.67 -0.82 21.41
N ALA A 100 3.98 -0.55 20.29
CA ALA A 100 4.57 0.16 19.16
C ALA A 100 5.37 1.37 19.71
N PRO A 101 6.63 1.55 19.29
CA PRO A 101 7.49 2.56 19.88
C PRO A 101 6.81 3.93 19.80
N SER A 102 6.94 4.73 20.86
CA SER A 102 6.44 6.11 20.88
C SER A 102 7.02 6.91 19.71
N GLU A 103 6.30 7.91 19.22
CA GLU A 103 6.66 8.76 18.07
C GLU A 103 8.14 9.17 18.01
N THR A 104 8.76 9.42 19.17
CA THR A 104 10.15 9.87 19.30
C THR A 104 11.23 8.79 19.21
N GLU A 105 10.88 7.50 19.26
CA GLU A 105 11.83 6.37 19.22
C GLU A 105 11.53 5.38 18.08
N TRP A 106 10.60 5.74 17.20
CA TRP A 106 10.12 4.87 16.14
C TRP A 106 11.19 4.62 15.07
N LYS A 107 11.55 3.35 14.87
CA LYS A 107 12.43 2.88 13.78
C LYS A 107 11.59 2.11 12.76
N PRO A 108 11.49 2.56 11.50
CA PRO A 108 10.81 1.77 10.47
C PRO A 108 11.56 0.47 10.22
N GLY A 109 10.84 -0.66 10.34
CA GLY A 109 11.31 -1.93 9.78
C GLY A 109 11.32 -1.89 8.24
N ALA A 110 11.85 -2.93 7.58
CA ALA A 110 12.03 -2.95 6.12
C ALA A 110 10.77 -2.54 5.33
N LEU A 111 9.59 -3.03 5.73
CA LEU A 111 8.32 -2.68 5.09
C LEU A 111 7.90 -1.22 5.31
N GLY A 112 8.16 -0.66 6.50
CA GLY A 112 7.89 0.75 6.81
C GLY A 112 8.82 1.69 6.05
N ARG A 113 10.12 1.33 5.93
CA ARG A 113 11.07 2.06 5.09
C ARG A 113 10.64 2.02 3.64
N PHE A 114 10.27 0.84 3.15
CA PHE A 114 9.76 0.67 1.80
C PHE A 114 8.55 1.57 1.52
N ALA A 115 7.54 1.57 2.40
CA ALA A 115 6.36 2.43 2.25
C ALA A 115 6.72 3.93 2.23
N LEU A 116 7.62 4.36 3.10
CA LEU A 116 8.08 5.76 3.14
C LEU A 116 8.92 6.15 1.93
N THR A 117 9.77 5.25 1.41
CA THR A 117 10.51 5.47 0.17
C THR A 117 9.58 5.57 -1.03
N MET A 118 8.53 4.75 -1.07
CA MET A 118 7.50 4.88 -2.11
C MET A 118 6.76 6.22 -2.02
N ALA A 119 6.40 6.66 -0.81
CA ALA A 119 5.80 7.97 -0.58
C ALA A 119 6.70 9.09 -1.13
N ILE A 120 7.99 9.09 -0.79
CA ILE A 120 8.98 10.07 -1.33
C ILE A 120 9.00 10.09 -2.86
N GLU A 121 8.97 8.92 -3.51
CA GLU A 121 8.99 8.85 -4.97
C GLU A 121 7.69 9.37 -5.60
N PHE A 122 6.55 9.18 -4.92
CA PHE A 122 5.28 9.81 -5.34
C PHE A 122 5.34 11.32 -5.21
N GLU A 123 5.65 11.85 -4.03
CA GLU A 123 5.74 13.30 -3.77
C GLU A 123 6.66 13.97 -4.81
N LYS A 124 7.79 13.32 -5.09
CA LYS A 124 8.74 13.81 -6.09
C LYS A 124 8.15 13.82 -7.50
N GLY A 125 7.53 12.72 -7.92
CA GLY A 125 6.92 12.61 -9.25
C GLY A 125 5.81 13.63 -9.47
N SER A 126 4.95 13.82 -8.47
CA SER A 126 3.86 14.80 -8.50
C SER A 126 4.40 16.23 -8.53
N GLY A 127 5.39 16.55 -7.69
CA GLY A 127 6.04 17.86 -7.69
C GLY A 127 6.70 18.22 -9.02
N GLU A 128 7.40 17.27 -9.65
CA GLU A 128 8.01 17.46 -10.98
C GLU A 128 6.95 17.71 -12.07
N ASP A 129 5.86 16.93 -12.05
CA ASP A 129 4.76 17.09 -13.01
C ASP A 129 4.05 18.43 -12.82
N TYR A 130 3.76 18.85 -11.58
CA TYR A 130 3.14 20.15 -11.29
C TYR A 130 4.03 21.32 -11.66
N HIS A 131 5.34 21.19 -11.44
CA HIS A 131 6.30 22.20 -11.89
C HIS A 131 6.27 22.33 -13.42
N ALA A 132 6.28 21.21 -14.16
CA ALA A 132 6.20 21.23 -15.62
C ALA A 132 4.87 21.81 -16.14
N LEU A 133 3.76 21.49 -15.50
CA LEU A 133 2.43 22.01 -15.83
C LEU A 133 2.33 23.52 -15.57
N SER A 134 2.92 24.02 -14.48
CA SER A 134 2.95 25.45 -14.17
C SER A 134 3.61 26.28 -15.30
N CYS A 135 4.60 25.71 -15.98
CA CYS A 135 5.34 26.39 -17.05
C CYS A 135 4.66 26.31 -18.43
N SER A 136 3.66 25.43 -18.62
CA SER A 136 3.16 25.05 -19.96
C SER A 136 1.69 25.38 -20.22
N LEU A 137 0.88 25.66 -19.20
CA LEU A 137 -0.58 25.78 -19.33
C LEU A 137 -1.09 27.12 -19.92
N GLY A 138 -0.25 28.15 -20.05
CA GLY A 138 -0.62 29.43 -20.68
C GLY A 138 -1.75 30.21 -19.98
N ASN A 139 -2.11 29.85 -18.74
CA ASN A 139 -3.13 30.49 -17.92
C ASN A 139 -2.54 30.87 -16.56
N ASP A 140 -2.63 32.15 -16.20
CA ASP A 140 -1.96 32.70 -15.01
C ASP A 140 -2.47 32.08 -13.69
N ASP A 141 -3.76 31.78 -13.59
CA ASP A 141 -4.36 31.20 -12.38
C ASP A 141 -3.96 29.74 -12.21
N ALA A 142 -3.97 28.96 -13.29
CA ALA A 142 -3.50 27.58 -13.26
C ALA A 142 -1.99 27.50 -13.00
N CYS A 143 -1.20 28.38 -13.63
CA CYS A 143 0.23 28.48 -13.38
C CYS A 143 0.55 28.69 -11.90
N LYS A 144 -0.15 29.64 -11.24
CA LYS A 144 0.02 29.89 -9.80
C LYS A 144 -0.35 28.68 -8.95
N VAL A 145 -1.51 28.07 -9.20
CA VAL A 145 -1.96 26.91 -8.40
C VAL A 145 -1.02 25.73 -8.58
N PHE A 146 -0.60 25.40 -9.80
CA PHE A 146 0.33 24.29 -10.02
C PHE A 146 1.74 24.57 -9.48
N ALA A 147 2.21 25.82 -9.50
CA ALA A 147 3.48 26.18 -8.86
C ALA A 147 3.40 26.08 -7.33
N GLU A 148 2.26 26.43 -6.74
CA GLU A 148 1.99 26.27 -5.31
C GLU A 148 1.96 24.79 -4.93
N LEU A 149 1.20 23.97 -5.66
CA LEU A 149 1.17 22.50 -5.46
C LEU A 149 2.58 21.90 -5.57
N ALA A 150 3.35 22.25 -6.61
CA ALA A 150 4.72 21.75 -6.74
C ALA A 150 5.61 22.08 -5.53
N SER A 151 5.43 23.26 -4.92
CA SER A 151 6.14 23.65 -3.71
C SER A 151 5.66 22.90 -2.45
N GLU A 152 4.38 22.56 -2.38
CA GLU A 152 3.80 21.80 -1.27
C GLU A 152 4.28 20.33 -1.31
N GLU A 153 4.28 19.70 -2.48
CA GLU A 153 4.81 18.33 -2.67
C GLU A 153 6.30 18.22 -2.31
N GLU A 154 7.09 19.24 -2.67
CA GLU A 154 8.50 19.33 -2.25
C GLU A 154 8.64 19.42 -0.73
N SER A 155 7.75 20.16 -0.05
CA SER A 155 7.71 20.25 1.41
C SER A 155 7.28 18.93 2.06
N HIS A 156 6.32 18.20 1.47
CA HIS A 156 5.94 16.86 1.92
C HIS A 156 7.10 15.89 1.79
N ARG A 157 7.78 15.89 0.64
CA ARG A 157 8.97 15.08 0.42
C ARG A 157 10.02 15.32 1.50
N GLN A 158 10.37 16.58 1.76
CA GLN A 158 11.35 16.94 2.79
C GLN A 158 10.90 16.53 4.21
N ARG A 159 9.61 16.60 4.49
CA ARG A 159 9.05 16.15 5.78
C ARG A 159 9.17 14.63 5.95
N ILE A 160 8.85 13.86 4.91
CA ILE A 160 9.00 12.39 4.92
C ILE A 160 10.48 12.00 4.97
N GLU A 161 11.34 12.68 4.20
CA GLU A 161 12.80 12.52 4.25
C GLU A 161 13.35 12.81 5.65
N GLY A 162 12.85 13.87 6.31
CA GLY A 162 13.18 14.20 7.70
C GLY A 162 12.79 13.11 8.70
N MET A 163 11.66 12.40 8.47
CA MET A 163 11.27 11.25 9.29
C MET A 163 12.22 10.05 9.11
N ILE A 164 12.91 9.94 7.97
CA ILE A 164 13.82 8.81 7.66
C ILE A 164 15.32 9.14 7.75
N ALA A 165 15.69 10.42 7.86
CA ALA A 165 17.08 10.91 7.81
C ALA A 165 18.02 10.29 8.86
N GLY A 166 17.48 9.81 9.99
CA GLY A 166 18.24 9.07 11.02
C GLY A 166 18.46 7.58 10.74
N TYR A 167 18.00 7.04 9.59
CA TYR A 167 17.84 5.60 9.36
C TYR A 167 18.46 5.08 8.04
N SER A 168 19.34 5.86 7.41
CA SER A 168 19.88 5.68 6.05
C SER A 168 20.83 4.48 5.83
N GLU A 169 21.36 3.82 6.87
CA GLU A 169 22.49 2.87 6.69
C GLU A 169 22.13 1.43 6.27
N GLU A 170 20.85 1.03 6.24
CA GLU A 170 20.46 -0.35 5.88
C GLU A 170 19.31 -0.37 4.87
N ILE A 171 19.54 0.17 3.67
CA ILE A 171 18.61 0.04 2.54
C ILE A 171 19.17 -1.05 1.62
N PRO A 172 18.60 -2.27 1.59
CA PRO A 172 18.94 -3.23 0.55
C PRO A 172 18.50 -2.63 -0.79
N ALA A 173 19.43 -2.51 -1.74
CA ALA A 173 19.20 -2.00 -3.09
C ALA A 173 18.21 -2.86 -3.94
N GLU A 174 17.55 -3.84 -3.34
CA GLU A 174 16.86 -4.90 -4.05
C GLU A 174 15.42 -4.50 -4.39
N LYS A 175 15.28 -3.82 -5.54
CA LYS A 175 14.03 -3.48 -6.26
C LYS A 175 13.21 -4.71 -6.73
N LYS A 176 13.41 -5.89 -6.15
CA LYS A 176 12.92 -7.16 -6.71
C LYS A 176 11.56 -7.51 -6.12
N GLY A 177 10.51 -7.40 -6.93
CA GLY A 177 9.13 -7.74 -6.55
C GLY A 177 8.25 -6.56 -6.17
N LEU A 178 8.76 -5.33 -6.26
CA LEU A 178 7.92 -4.15 -6.31
C LEU A 178 7.21 -4.07 -7.68
N PRO A 179 5.95 -3.67 -7.74
CA PRO A 179 5.36 -3.28 -9.01
C PRO A 179 6.20 -2.15 -9.62
N GLU A 180 6.59 -2.26 -10.89
CA GLU A 180 7.38 -1.24 -11.61
C GLU A 180 6.69 0.14 -11.59
N SER A 181 5.38 0.16 -11.38
CA SER A 181 4.57 1.34 -11.19
C SER A 181 3.46 1.03 -10.19
N PHE A 182 3.36 1.81 -9.12
CA PHE A 182 2.09 1.93 -8.43
C PHE A 182 1.12 2.74 -9.31
N PRO A 183 -0.18 2.46 -9.27
CA PRO A 183 -1.16 3.06 -10.18
C PRO A 183 -1.58 4.46 -9.72
N VAL A 184 -0.64 5.29 -9.29
CA VAL A 184 -0.90 6.72 -9.12
C VAL A 184 -0.54 7.38 -10.45
N SER A 185 -1.55 7.91 -11.12
CA SER A 185 -1.44 8.40 -12.50
C SER A 185 -0.65 9.71 -12.50
N HIS A 186 0.40 9.83 -13.32
CA HIS A 186 1.12 11.10 -13.48
C HIS A 186 0.17 12.19 -14.02
N PRO A 187 0.00 13.33 -13.34
CA PRO A 187 -0.89 14.40 -13.80
C PRO A 187 -0.49 14.97 -15.18
N GLY A 188 0.81 14.91 -15.51
CA GLY A 188 1.36 15.32 -16.81
C GLY A 188 0.89 14.48 -18.01
N GLY A 189 0.46 13.23 -17.78
CA GLY A 189 0.11 12.28 -18.84
C GLY A 189 1.32 11.86 -19.68
N THR A 190 1.19 10.77 -20.45
CA THR A 190 2.21 10.38 -21.45
C THR A 190 1.69 10.70 -22.85
N GLY A 191 2.55 11.27 -23.70
CA GLY A 191 2.46 11.61 -25.14
C GLY A 191 1.14 11.56 -25.95
N LYS A 192 0.19 10.66 -25.65
CA LYS A 192 -1.16 10.61 -26.20
C LYS A 192 -2.20 11.43 -25.41
N ASP A 193 -1.94 11.75 -24.15
CA ASP A 193 -2.88 12.48 -23.26
C ASP A 193 -2.67 14.01 -23.27
N ALA A 194 -1.65 14.48 -23.99
CA ALA A 194 -1.23 15.87 -24.06
C ALA A 194 -2.21 16.80 -24.83
N ASP A 195 -3.20 16.23 -25.52
CA ASP A 195 -4.15 16.98 -26.36
C ASP A 195 -5.42 17.43 -25.61
N THR A 196 -5.57 17.06 -24.34
CA THR A 196 -6.65 17.60 -23.52
C THR A 196 -6.21 18.97 -22.99
N GLY A 197 -6.85 20.04 -23.42
CA GLY A 197 -6.59 21.40 -22.91
C GLY A 197 -6.72 21.51 -21.38
N ILE A 198 -6.55 22.71 -20.86
CA ILE A 198 -6.42 23.01 -19.40
C ILE A 198 -7.40 22.26 -18.48
N HIS A 199 -8.66 22.06 -18.90
CA HIS A 199 -9.64 21.30 -18.14
C HIS A 199 -9.27 19.83 -17.94
N GLY A 200 -8.75 19.14 -18.96
CA GLY A 200 -8.35 17.74 -18.84
C GLY A 200 -7.11 17.55 -17.99
N VAL A 201 -6.20 18.54 -17.99
CA VAL A 201 -5.04 18.56 -17.08
C VAL A 201 -5.51 18.69 -15.63
N ILE A 202 -6.42 19.64 -15.35
CA ILE A 202 -6.96 19.83 -14.00
C ILE A 202 -7.71 18.59 -13.53
N GLU A 203 -8.53 17.96 -14.38
CA GLU A 203 -9.23 16.73 -14.01
C GLU A 203 -8.28 15.57 -13.70
N ARG A 204 -7.17 15.43 -14.44
CA ARG A 204 -6.15 14.42 -14.12
C ARG A 204 -5.45 14.70 -12.80
N ALA A 205 -5.09 15.96 -12.55
CA ALA A 205 -4.52 16.36 -11.27
C ALA A 205 -5.49 16.07 -10.11
N MET A 206 -6.78 16.39 -10.26
CA MET A 206 -7.79 16.07 -9.24
C MET A 206 -7.91 14.56 -8.99
N VAL A 207 -7.88 13.74 -10.05
CA VAL A 207 -7.91 12.28 -9.90
C VAL A 207 -6.64 11.77 -9.21
N HIS A 208 -5.47 12.35 -9.54
CA HIS A 208 -4.21 12.05 -8.87
C HIS A 208 -4.31 12.32 -7.37
N GLU A 209 -4.64 13.55 -6.98
CA GLU A 209 -4.75 13.99 -5.58
C GLU A 209 -5.72 13.13 -4.78
N LYS A 210 -6.88 12.83 -5.37
CA LYS A 210 -7.87 11.96 -4.73
C LYS A 210 -7.32 10.54 -4.50
N ASN A 211 -6.63 9.98 -5.49
CA ASN A 211 -6.06 8.64 -5.36
C ASN A 211 -4.93 8.61 -4.32
N ALA A 212 -4.11 9.67 -4.24
CA ALA A 212 -3.07 9.82 -3.24
C ALA A 212 -3.67 9.93 -1.83
N ALA A 213 -4.70 10.78 -1.64
CA ALA A 213 -5.44 10.91 -0.38
C ALA A 213 -6.06 9.57 0.07
N ASP A 214 -6.73 8.86 -0.83
CA ASP A 214 -7.33 7.55 -0.56
C ASP A 214 -6.25 6.51 -0.20
N PHE A 215 -5.10 6.55 -0.88
CA PHE A 215 -3.96 5.68 -0.62
C PHE A 215 -3.38 5.92 0.77
N TYR A 216 -3.06 7.16 1.13
CA TYR A 216 -2.54 7.51 2.44
C TYR A 216 -3.55 7.23 3.55
N THR A 217 -4.84 7.49 3.32
CA THR A 217 -5.91 7.11 4.25
C THR A 217 -5.95 5.59 4.47
N SER A 218 -5.76 4.81 3.41
CA SER A 218 -5.70 3.35 3.49
C SER A 218 -4.48 2.87 4.26
N LEU A 219 -3.30 3.45 4.00
CA LEU A 219 -2.08 3.17 4.76
C LEU A 219 -2.25 3.52 6.24
N ALA A 220 -2.83 4.67 6.56
CA ALA A 220 -3.08 5.09 7.93
C ALA A 220 -3.94 4.06 8.68
N LYS A 221 -5.06 3.65 8.08
CA LYS A 221 -6.00 2.69 8.68
C LYS A 221 -5.43 1.29 8.90
N HIS A 222 -4.53 0.84 8.03
CA HIS A 222 -4.02 -0.53 8.05
C HIS A 222 -2.65 -0.65 8.70
N THR A 223 -2.04 0.46 9.09
CA THR A 223 -0.75 0.44 9.76
C THR A 223 -0.92 0.24 11.27
N PRO A 224 -0.36 -0.83 11.87
CA PRO A 224 -0.47 -1.09 13.31
C PRO A 224 0.42 -0.17 14.16
N LEU A 225 1.19 0.71 13.53
CA LEU A 225 2.14 1.63 14.17
C LEU A 225 1.50 3.03 14.25
N PRO A 226 1.20 3.56 15.46
CA PRO A 226 0.54 4.85 15.63
C PRO A 226 1.25 6.02 14.95
N ALA A 227 2.59 6.05 14.99
CA ALA A 227 3.38 7.11 14.36
C ALA A 227 3.24 7.13 12.84
N LEU A 228 3.26 5.96 12.18
CA LEU A 228 3.00 5.86 10.75
C LEU A 228 1.53 6.15 10.42
N SER A 229 0.61 5.68 11.25
CA SER A 229 -0.82 6.00 11.09
C SER A 229 -1.03 7.50 11.09
N GLN A 230 -0.39 8.22 12.00
CA GLN A 230 -0.48 9.68 12.08
C GLN A 230 0.20 10.36 10.90
N ALA A 231 1.42 9.95 10.53
CA ALA A 231 2.12 10.51 9.36
C ALA A 231 1.31 10.35 8.07
N PHE A 232 0.73 9.17 7.83
CA PHE A 232 -0.14 8.94 6.67
C PHE A 232 -1.49 9.66 6.77
N THR A 233 -2.01 9.89 7.98
CA THR A 233 -3.22 10.71 8.15
C THR A 233 -2.96 12.16 7.79
N GLU A 234 -1.83 12.72 8.24
CA GLU A 234 -1.41 14.08 7.89
C GLU A 234 -1.20 14.22 6.37
N LEU A 235 -0.50 13.28 5.73
CA LEU A 235 -0.32 13.26 4.27
C LEU A 235 -1.68 13.22 3.55
N ALA A 236 -2.60 12.34 3.96
CA ALA A 236 -3.93 12.28 3.38
C ALA A 236 -4.72 13.60 3.51
N GLU A 237 -4.56 14.33 4.62
CA GLU A 237 -5.17 15.65 4.81
C GLU A 237 -4.57 16.70 3.86
N PHE A 238 -3.25 16.65 3.62
CA PHE A 238 -2.61 17.55 2.67
C PHE A 238 -3.09 17.31 1.22
N GLU A 239 -3.13 16.06 0.76
CA GLU A 239 -3.64 15.73 -0.59
C GLU A 239 -5.12 16.13 -0.77
N THR A 240 -5.91 15.99 0.30
CA THR A 240 -7.30 16.46 0.29
C THR A 240 -7.37 17.99 0.14
N GLY A 241 -6.40 18.71 0.71
CA GLY A 241 -6.23 20.15 0.53
C GLY A 241 -5.89 20.53 -0.91
N HIS A 242 -4.98 19.79 -1.56
CA HIS A 242 -4.64 19.97 -2.97
C HIS A 242 -5.86 19.79 -3.88
N LEU A 243 -6.65 18.71 -3.65
CA LEU A 243 -7.88 18.45 -4.38
C LEU A 243 -8.83 19.64 -4.34
N LYS A 244 -9.00 20.26 -3.16
CA LYS A 244 -9.85 21.44 -2.99
C LYS A 244 -9.33 22.65 -3.79
N LYS A 245 -8.01 22.89 -3.80
CA LYS A 245 -7.41 23.98 -4.61
C LYS A 245 -7.66 23.77 -6.11
N LEU A 246 -7.60 22.53 -6.57
CA LEU A 246 -7.88 22.16 -7.96
C LEU A 246 -9.37 22.28 -8.31
N GLU A 247 -10.28 21.96 -7.38
CA GLU A 247 -11.73 22.20 -7.54
C GLU A 247 -12.02 23.70 -7.70
N GLU A 248 -11.46 24.54 -6.82
CA GLU A 248 -11.60 26.00 -6.89
C GLU A 248 -10.99 26.59 -8.19
N LEU A 249 -9.89 26.00 -8.67
CA LEU A 249 -9.30 26.37 -9.97
C LEU A 249 -10.22 25.98 -11.14
N LYS A 250 -10.79 24.77 -11.12
CA LYS A 250 -11.71 24.29 -12.14
C LYS A 250 -12.94 25.20 -12.25
N GLU A 251 -13.51 25.61 -11.11
CA GLU A 251 -14.63 26.55 -11.09
C GLU A 251 -14.25 27.89 -11.69
N ARG A 252 -13.13 28.50 -11.25
CA ARG A 252 -12.66 29.80 -11.77
C ARG A 252 -12.46 29.79 -13.29
N ILE A 253 -11.81 28.77 -13.83
CA ILE A 253 -11.55 28.66 -15.26
C ILE A 253 -12.85 28.42 -16.03
N PHE A 254 -13.77 27.61 -15.50
CA PHE A 254 -15.07 27.38 -16.12
C PHE A 254 -15.89 28.67 -16.22
N PHE A 255 -15.92 29.50 -15.17
CA PHE A 255 -16.63 30.79 -15.17
C PHE A 255 -16.02 31.85 -16.10
N LEU A 256 -14.71 31.81 -16.35
CA LEU A 256 -14.03 32.73 -17.27
C LEU A 256 -14.18 32.33 -18.76
N SER A 257 -14.66 31.11 -19.03
CA SER A 257 -14.81 30.53 -20.37
C SER A 257 -16.24 30.59 -20.92
N ALA A 258 -17.21 31.06 -20.12
CA ALA A 258 -18.65 31.15 -20.42
C ALA A 258 -19.08 32.59 -20.73
#